data_AF-A0A968PFA5-F1
#
_entry.id   AF-A0A968PFA5-F1
#
_cell.length_a   1.000
_cell.length_b   1.000
_cell.length_c   1.000
_cell.angle_alpha   90.00
_cell.angle_beta   90.00
_cell.angle_gamma   90.00
#
_symmetry.space_group_name_H-M   'P 1'
#
loop_
_entity.id
_entity.type
_entity.pdbx_description
1 polymer ?
#
loop_
_entity_poly.entity_id
_entity_poly.type
_entity_poly.pdbx_seq_one_letter_code
_entity_poly.pdbx_strand_id
1 'polypeptide(L)'
;MGPTRSHNFVIPSQLDRITSVIESIASDMVTHGYGEKVQFAVRLALEEAISNAIRHGNKGDPKKTVGIDYDVDPQRIIITVCDQGPGFKPDTVPDPTLEENLTRPCGRGVMLMKAYMDEVSFNQQAMPSP
;
A
#
# COMPACT_ATOMS: atom_id res chain seq x y z
N MET A 1 4.44 4.51 26.55
CA MET A 1 3.87 4.45 25.19
C MET A 1 2.38 4.71 25.33
N GLY A 2 1.89 5.84 24.78
CA GLY A 2 0.46 6.08 24.70
C GLY A 2 -0.19 5.11 23.71
N PRO A 3 -1.52 4.96 23.72
CA PRO A 3 -2.19 4.09 22.76
C PRO A 3 -1.98 4.64 21.35
N THR A 4 -1.33 3.87 20.49
CA THR A 4 -1.25 4.18 19.07
C THR A 4 -2.67 4.11 18.49
N ARG A 5 -3.09 5.18 17.82
CA ARG A 5 -4.43 5.24 17.23
C ARG A 5 -4.35 4.51 15.91
N SER A 6 -5.06 3.38 15.82
CA SER A 6 -5.32 2.74 14.53
C SER A 6 -6.35 3.56 13.76
N HIS A 7 -6.02 3.91 12.52
CA HIS A 7 -6.92 4.59 11.59
C HIS A 7 -7.28 3.63 10.47
N ASN A 8 -8.54 3.66 10.02
CA ASN A 8 -9.06 2.80 8.97
C ASN A 8 -9.72 3.63 7.87
N PHE A 9 -9.43 3.28 6.62
CA PHE A 9 -10.17 3.71 5.45
C PHE A 9 -10.73 2.50 4.71
N VAL A 10 -11.96 2.64 4.20
CA VAL A 10 -12.51 1.76 3.17
C VAL A 10 -12.87 2.61 1.97
N ILE A 11 -12.18 2.37 0.85
CA ILE A 11 -12.42 3.11 -0.39
C ILE A 11 -13.01 2.18 -1.46
N PRO A 12 -13.89 2.71 -2.35
CA PRO A 12 -14.22 2.03 -3.59
C PRO A 12 -12.97 1.63 -4.36
N SER A 13 -13.05 0.54 -5.13
CA SER A 13 -11.97 0.08 -6.01
C SER A 13 -11.79 1.00 -7.24
N GLN A 14 -11.54 2.29 -7.01
CA GLN A 14 -11.39 3.36 -7.99
C GLN A 14 -10.17 4.23 -7.64
N LEU A 15 -9.38 4.61 -8.65
CA LEU A 15 -8.08 5.27 -8.45
C LEU A 15 -8.19 6.71 -7.94
N ASP A 16 -9.30 7.39 -8.19
CA ASP A 16 -9.56 8.77 -7.77
C ASP A 16 -9.65 8.94 -6.25
N ARG A 17 -9.89 7.84 -5.52
CA ARG A 17 -9.97 7.82 -4.05
C ARG A 17 -8.62 7.65 -3.36
N ILE A 18 -7.56 7.34 -4.11
CA ILE A 18 -6.22 7.12 -3.57
C ILE A 18 -5.67 8.40 -2.93
N THR A 19 -5.83 9.55 -3.61
CA THR A 19 -5.24 10.82 -3.19
C THR A 19 -5.66 11.23 -1.79
N SER A 20 -6.96 11.11 -1.46
CA SER A 20 -7.47 11.48 -0.13
C SER A 20 -6.90 10.64 1.00
N VAL A 21 -6.65 9.35 0.75
CA VAL A 21 -6.05 8.44 1.76
C VAL A 21 -4.58 8.80 1.99
N ILE A 22 -3.84 9.02 0.90
CA ILE A 22 -2.43 9.42 0.96
C ILE A 22 -2.27 10.75 1.70
N GLU A 23 -3.11 11.75 1.40
CA GLU A 23 -3.04 13.07 2.03
C GLU A 23 -3.30 12.99 3.54
N SER A 24 -4.26 12.17 3.97
CA SER A 24 -4.52 11.98 5.41
C SER A 24 -3.34 11.33 6.12
N ILE A 25 -2.75 10.27 5.55
CA ILE A 25 -1.61 9.58 6.15
C ILE A 25 -0.38 10.50 6.17
N ALA A 26 -0.14 11.26 5.10
CA ALA A 26 0.95 12.22 5.04
C ALA A 26 0.81 13.32 6.10
N SER A 27 -0.41 13.81 6.33
CA SER A 27 -0.70 14.76 7.41
C SER A 27 -0.32 14.18 8.78
N ASP A 28 -0.68 12.94 9.06
CA ASP A 28 -0.36 12.30 10.34
C ASP A 28 1.13 11.98 10.49
N MET A 29 1.83 11.69 9.40
CA MET A 29 3.29 11.60 9.40
C MET A 29 3.95 12.94 9.77
N VAL A 30 3.44 14.07 9.25
CA VAL A 30 3.96 15.40 9.61
C VAL A 30 3.79 15.65 11.10
N THR A 31 2.63 15.32 11.68
CA THR A 31 2.37 15.54 13.11
C THR A 31 3.28 14.71 14.02
N HIS A 32 3.76 13.55 13.54
CA HIS A 32 4.69 12.68 14.26
C HIS A 32 6.17 12.95 13.94
N GLY A 33 6.48 13.98 13.15
CA GLY A 33 7.86 14.44 12.92
C GLY A 33 8.61 13.73 11.80
N TYR A 34 7.93 13.02 10.91
CA TYR A 34 8.58 12.43 9.74
C TYR A 34 9.05 13.50 8.76
N GLY A 35 10.28 13.36 8.26
CA GLY A 35 10.82 14.26 7.23
C GLY A 35 10.23 14.02 5.84
N GLU A 36 10.32 15.02 4.97
CA GLU A 36 9.74 14.99 3.61
C GLU A 36 10.16 13.77 2.78
N LYS A 37 11.43 13.34 2.90
CA LYS A 37 11.94 12.17 2.18
C LYS A 37 11.20 10.89 2.55
N VAL A 38 10.89 10.71 3.83
CA VAL A 38 10.18 9.53 4.33
C VAL A 38 8.71 9.60 3.92
N GLN A 39 8.09 10.78 4.03
CA GLN A 39 6.72 10.99 3.55
C GLN A 39 6.58 10.68 2.05
N PHE A 40 7.55 11.10 1.24
CA PHE A 40 7.57 10.80 -0.19
C PHE A 40 7.69 9.30 -0.47
N ALA A 41 8.60 8.62 0.24
CA ALA A 41 8.81 7.17 0.11
C ALA A 41 7.54 6.39 0.47
N VAL A 42 6.92 6.71 1.60
CA VAL A 42 5.66 6.09 2.05
C VAL A 42 4.52 6.35 1.07
N ARG A 43 4.39 7.58 0.57
CA ARG A 43 3.38 7.94 -0.44
C ARG A 43 3.50 7.06 -1.69
N LEU A 44 4.70 6.91 -2.22
CA LEU A 44 4.92 6.11 -3.44
C LEU A 44 4.64 4.62 -3.20
N ALA A 45 5.09 4.08 -2.05
CA ALA A 45 4.80 2.71 -1.67
C ALA A 45 3.29 2.46 -1.51
N LEU A 46 2.57 3.40 -0.88
CA LEU A 46 1.13 3.30 -0.67
C LEU A 46 0.33 3.41 -1.98
N GLU A 47 0.73 4.30 -2.89
CA GLU A 47 0.11 4.44 -4.20
C GLU A 47 0.24 3.13 -5.01
N GLU A 48 1.42 2.51 -4.99
CA GLU A 48 1.65 1.21 -5.62
C GLU A 48 0.84 0.10 -4.94
N ALA A 49 0.79 0.05 -3.61
CA ALA A 49 0.02 -0.95 -2.87
C ALA A 49 -1.48 -0.88 -3.20
N ILE A 50 -2.08 0.31 -3.15
CA ILE A 50 -3.51 0.50 -3.44
C ILE A 50 -3.80 0.28 -4.93
N SER A 51 -2.91 0.74 -5.83
CA SER A 51 -3.04 0.47 -7.27
C SER A 51 -3.02 -1.03 -7.56
N ASN A 52 -2.16 -1.80 -6.88
CA ASN A 52 -2.11 -3.25 -7.00
C ASN A 52 -3.38 -3.92 -6.47
N ALA A 53 -3.86 -3.50 -5.30
CA ALA A 53 -5.13 -3.94 -4.71
C ALA A 53 -6.31 -3.73 -5.68
N ILE A 54 -6.40 -2.56 -6.32
CA ILE A 54 -7.47 -2.22 -7.27
C ILE A 54 -7.33 -3.02 -8.57
N ARG A 55 -6.15 -2.97 -9.22
CA ARG A 55 -5.95 -3.49 -10.58
C ARG A 55 -5.78 -5.01 -10.61
N HIS A 56 -5.04 -5.56 -9.65
CA HIS A 56 -4.67 -6.97 -9.64
C HIS A 56 -5.57 -7.79 -8.70
N GLY A 57 -5.78 -7.30 -7.48
CA GLY A 57 -6.64 -7.98 -6.49
C GLY A 57 -8.11 -7.95 -6.89
N ASN A 58 -8.68 -6.75 -6.96
CA ASN A 58 -10.08 -6.52 -7.28
C ASN A 58 -10.39 -6.56 -8.78
N LYS A 59 -9.37 -6.60 -9.66
CA LYS A 59 -9.51 -6.62 -11.13
C LYS A 59 -10.31 -5.42 -11.67
N GLY A 60 -10.26 -4.28 -10.99
CA GLY A 60 -11.00 -3.08 -11.33
C GLY A 60 -12.52 -3.20 -11.14
N ASP A 61 -13.01 -4.20 -10.40
CA ASP A 61 -14.44 -4.34 -10.12
C ASP A 61 -14.94 -3.20 -9.21
N PRO A 62 -15.80 -2.29 -9.71
CA PRO A 62 -16.27 -1.13 -8.94
C PRO A 62 -17.19 -1.51 -7.78
N LYS A 63 -17.67 -2.76 -7.71
CA LYS A 63 -18.47 -3.26 -6.59
C LYS A 63 -17.60 -3.71 -5.40
N LYS A 64 -16.29 -3.80 -5.59
CA LYS A 64 -15.34 -4.16 -4.54
C LYS A 64 -14.73 -2.93 -3.89
N THR A 65 -14.19 -3.12 -2.71
CA THR A 65 -13.51 -2.10 -1.91
C THR A 65 -12.06 -2.51 -1.63
N VAL A 66 -11.27 -1.51 -1.24
CA VAL A 66 -9.94 -1.68 -0.68
C VAL A 66 -9.97 -1.12 0.74
N GLY A 67 -9.56 -1.95 1.71
CA GLY A 67 -9.35 -1.55 3.09
C GLY A 67 -7.91 -1.07 3.29
N ILE A 68 -7.73 0.01 4.03
CA ILE A 68 -6.43 0.54 4.41
C ILE A 68 -6.45 0.79 5.92
N ASP A 69 -5.63 0.05 6.65
CA ASP A 69 -5.38 0.27 8.07
C ASP A 69 -3.98 0.85 8.25
N TYR A 70 -3.83 1.86 9.09
CA TYR A 70 -2.51 2.34 9.46
C TYR A 70 -2.42 2.78 10.91
N ASP A 71 -1.18 2.73 11.39
CA ASP A 71 -0.77 3.13 12.72
C ASP A 71 0.53 3.92 12.57
N VAL A 72 0.62 5.09 13.21
CA VAL A 72 1.77 5.98 13.10
C VAL A 72 2.14 6.54 14.47
N ASP A 73 3.43 6.47 14.77
CA ASP A 73 4.05 7.09 15.93
C ASP A 73 5.41 7.70 15.52
N PRO A 74 6.13 8.40 16.41
CA PRO A 74 7.41 9.04 16.04
C PRO A 74 8.54 8.06 15.67
N GLN A 75 8.36 6.74 15.84
CA GLN A 75 9.36 5.70 15.61
C GLN A 75 9.07 4.89 14.34
N ARG A 76 7.80 4.61 14.06
CA ARG A 76 7.39 3.82 12.89
C ARG A 76 6.00 4.18 12.36
N ILE A 77 5.80 3.86 11.09
CA ILE A 77 4.50 3.81 10.44
C ILE A 77 4.26 2.40 9.92
N ILE A 78 3.10 1.84 10.23
CA ILE A 78 2.67 0.53 9.74
C ILE A 78 1.42 0.77 8.90
N ILE A 79 1.42 0.26 7.67
CA ILE A 79 0.28 0.37 6.76
C ILE A 79 -0.07 -1.01 6.23
N THR A 80 -1.33 -1.36 6.33
CA THR A 80 -1.90 -2.61 5.79
C THR A 80 -2.91 -2.24 4.70
N VAL A 81 -2.74 -2.80 3.52
CA VAL A 81 -3.67 -2.62 2.39
C VAL A 81 -4.29 -3.98 2.06
N CYS A 82 -5.61 -4.06 2.08
CA CYS A 82 -6.37 -5.28 1.88
C CYS A 82 -7.36 -5.14 0.72
N ASP A 83 -7.28 -6.04 -0.26
CA ASP A 83 -8.27 -6.17 -1.33
C ASP A 83 -9.21 -7.38 -1.11
N GLN A 84 -10.19 -7.54 -2.01
CA GLN A 84 -11.16 -8.64 -2.02
C GLN A 84 -10.88 -9.62 -3.18
N GLY A 85 -9.63 -9.71 -3.60
CA GLY A 85 -9.12 -10.66 -4.56
C GLY A 85 -8.73 -12.00 -3.92
N PRO A 86 -8.31 -12.98 -4.73
CA PRO A 86 -7.89 -14.30 -4.26
C PRO A 86 -6.49 -14.30 -3.62
N GLY A 87 -5.87 -13.14 -3.42
CA GLY A 87 -4.45 -12.99 -3.11
C GLY A 87 -3.54 -13.32 -4.31
N PHE A 88 -2.23 -13.16 -4.11
CA PHE A 88 -1.20 -13.54 -5.08
C PHE A 88 -0.01 -14.18 -4.38
N LYS A 89 0.85 -14.87 -5.15
CA LYS A 89 2.11 -15.41 -4.65
C LYS A 89 3.23 -14.40 -4.94
N PRO A 90 3.83 -13.76 -3.92
CA PRO A 90 4.90 -12.76 -4.13
C PRO A 90 6.07 -13.31 -4.93
N ASP A 91 6.43 -14.57 -4.72
CA ASP A 91 7.54 -15.25 -5.40
C ASP A 91 7.28 -15.50 -6.89
N THR A 92 6.04 -15.28 -7.35
CA THR A 92 5.67 -15.38 -8.77
C THR A 92 5.70 -14.03 -9.48
N VAL A 93 5.94 -12.93 -8.75
CA VAL A 93 6.14 -11.61 -9.35
C VAL A 93 7.52 -11.59 -10.00
N PRO A 94 7.62 -11.43 -11.33
CA PRO A 94 8.88 -11.45 -12.05
C PRO A 94 9.81 -10.36 -11.53
N ASP A 95 11.09 -10.69 -11.31
CA ASP A 95 12.09 -9.71 -10.88
C ASP A 95 12.27 -8.66 -11.99
N PRO A 96 11.88 -7.39 -11.74
CA PRO A 96 11.95 -6.35 -12.74
C PRO A 96 13.39 -5.89 -13.06
N THR A 97 14.39 -6.38 -12.32
CA THR A 97 15.82 -6.05 -12.54
C THR A 97 16.49 -6.95 -13.59
N LEU A 98 15.86 -8.07 -13.97
CA LEU A 98 16.37 -8.98 -15.00
C LEU A 98 16.27 -8.35 -16.39
N GLU A 99 17.26 -8.60 -17.26
CA GLU A 99 17.35 -8.02 -18.61
C GLU A 99 16.07 -8.22 -19.44
N GLU A 100 15.48 -9.40 -19.37
CA GLU A 100 14.22 -9.76 -20.03
C GLU A 100 12.99 -8.96 -19.55
N ASN A 101 13.05 -8.41 -18.33
CA ASN A 101 11.97 -7.63 -17.72
C ASN A 101 12.22 -6.11 -17.77
N LEU A 102 13.43 -5.66 -18.18
CA LEU A 102 13.76 -4.22 -18.23
C LEU A 102 12.85 -3.43 -19.18
N THR A 103 12.43 -4.05 -20.28
CA THR A 103 11.56 -3.44 -21.30
C THR A 103 10.07 -3.50 -20.95
N ARG A 104 9.70 -4.18 -19.85
CA ARG A 104 8.30 -4.25 -19.42
C ARG A 104 7.86 -2.89 -18.88
N PRO A 105 6.75 -2.34 -19.37
CA PRO A 105 6.25 -1.04 -18.93
C PRO A 105 5.65 -1.08 -17.51
N CYS A 106 5.44 -2.26 -16.93
CA CYS A 106 4.81 -2.48 -15.64
C CYS A 106 5.45 -3.65 -14.88
N GLY A 107 5.10 -3.82 -13.60
CA GLY A 107 5.61 -4.91 -12.75
C GLY A 107 6.71 -4.48 -11.77
N ARG A 108 6.92 -3.17 -11.60
CA ARG A 108 7.93 -2.63 -10.68
C ARG A 108 7.38 -2.31 -9.28
N GLY A 109 6.05 -2.34 -9.09
CA GLY A 109 5.40 -1.92 -7.85
C GLY A 109 5.91 -2.63 -6.60
N VAL A 110 6.07 -3.97 -6.63
CA VAL A 110 6.63 -4.72 -5.50
C VAL A 110 8.08 -4.36 -5.20
N MET A 111 8.89 -4.13 -6.24
CA MET A 111 10.28 -3.68 -6.07
C MET A 111 10.32 -2.28 -5.46
N LEU A 112 9.47 -1.36 -5.93
CA LEU A 112 9.40 0.00 -5.39
C LEU A 112 8.98 -0.02 -3.92
N MET A 113 7.94 -0.77 -3.56
CA MET A 113 7.53 -0.93 -2.16
C MET A 113 8.68 -1.44 -1.29
N LYS A 114 9.41 -2.46 -1.75
CA LYS A 114 10.58 -3.01 -1.03
C LYS A 114 11.78 -2.05 -0.97
N ALA A 115 11.89 -1.11 -1.90
CA ALA A 115 12.97 -0.12 -1.92
C ALA A 115 12.70 1.09 -1.01
N TYR A 116 11.41 1.38 -0.74
CA TYR A 116 11.00 2.56 0.02
C TYR A 116 10.56 2.28 1.46
N MET A 117 10.22 1.03 1.79
CA MET A 117 9.84 0.61 3.13
C MET A 117 10.91 -0.29 3.75
N ASP A 118 11.08 -0.19 5.07
CA ASP A 118 12.02 -1.04 5.81
C ASP A 118 11.59 -2.51 5.81
N GLU A 119 10.28 -2.78 5.95
CA GLU A 119 9.70 -4.12 5.91
C GLU A 119 8.44 -4.15 5.03
N VAL A 120 8.34 -5.18 4.18
CA VAL A 120 7.15 -5.44 3.35
C VAL A 120 6.82 -6.92 3.45
N SER A 121 5.58 -7.21 3.86
CA SER A 121 5.04 -8.57 3.90
C SER A 121 3.76 -8.65 3.09
N PHE A 122 3.47 -9.85 2.58
CA PHE A 122 2.25 -10.15 1.85
C PHE A 122 1.58 -11.33 2.51
N ASN A 123 0.28 -11.22 2.77
CA ASN A 123 -0.52 -12.30 3.33
C ASN A 123 -1.60 -12.74 2.30
N GLN A 124 -2.15 -13.94 2.52
CA GLN A 124 -3.32 -14.43 1.77
C GLN A 124 -4.64 -14.11 2.48
N GLN A 125 -4.60 -13.47 3.66
CA GLN A 125 -5.80 -13.18 4.43
C GLN A 125 -6.48 -11.94 3.87
N ALA A 126 -7.65 -12.15 3.24
CA ALA A 126 -8.61 -11.09 2.96
C ALA A 126 -9.07 -10.42 4.27
N MET A 127 -9.60 -9.20 4.18
CA MET A 127 -10.10 -8.44 5.32
C MET A 127 -10.89 -9.35 6.29
N PRO A 128 -10.54 -9.37 7.59
CA PRO A 128 -11.35 -10.07 8.58
C PRO A 128 -12.77 -9.49 8.52
N SER A 129 -13.76 -10.37 8.49
CA SER A 129 -15.16 -9.96 8.61
C SER A 129 -15.36 -9.17 9.92
N PRO A 130 -16.15 -8.08 9.90
CA PRO A 130 -16.43 -7.29 11.09
C PRO A 130 -17.12 -8.10 12.19
#